data_AF-A0A2E8FN63-F1
#
_entry.id   AF-A0A2E8FN63-F1
#
_cell.length_a   1.000
_cell.length_b   1.000
_cell.length_c   1.000
_cell.angle_alpha   90.00
_cell.angle_beta   90.00
_cell.angle_gamma   90.00
#
_symmetry.space_group_name_H-M   'P 1'
#
loop_
_entity.id
_entity.type
_entity.pdbx_description
1 polymer ?
#
loop_
_entity_poly.entity_id
_entity_poly.type
_entity_poly.pdbx_seq_one_letter_code
_entity_poly.pdbx_strand_id
1 'polypeptide(L)'
;MKRFVEANDIVMLKADKTKNPPEIDELLLKLGNPTRQIPFYAIFPAGRANRPIVMDGLYASPDAFIKKLEEAAASEAVVDR
;
A
#
# COMPACT_ATOMS: atom_id res chain seq x y z
N MET A 1 7.36 10.61 10.17
CA MET A 1 7.25 9.35 9.40
C MET A 1 7.98 8.18 10.06
N LYS A 2 9.32 8.15 10.16
CA LYS A 2 10.07 7.01 10.71
C LYS A 2 9.51 6.45 12.03
N ARG A 3 9.31 7.31 13.03
CA ARG A 3 8.73 6.91 14.33
C ARG A 3 7.33 6.30 14.22
N PHE A 4 6.50 6.80 13.31
CA PHE A 4 5.14 6.28 13.09
C PHE A 4 5.19 4.89 12.47
N VAL A 5 6.07 4.68 11.48
CA VAL A 5 6.30 3.37 10.85
C VAL A 5 6.76 2.35 11.88
N GLU A 6 7.77 2.71 12.69
CA GLU A 6 8.31 1.83 13.74
C GLU A 6 7.29 1.55 14.84
N ALA A 7 6.51 2.53 15.27
CA ALA A 7 5.52 2.36 16.35
C ALA A 7 4.28 1.55 15.94
N ASN A 8 4.03 1.37 14.64
CA ASN A 8 2.91 0.59 14.11
C ASN A 8 3.37 -0.66 13.35
N ASP A 9 4.63 -1.09 13.55
CA ASP A 9 5.23 -2.26 12.90
C ASP A 9 5.02 -2.33 11.37
N ILE A 10 5.05 -1.17 10.71
CA ILE A 10 4.80 -1.06 9.27
C ILE A 10 6.04 -1.51 8.51
N VAL A 11 5.88 -2.53 7.66
CA VAL A 11 6.92 -3.01 6.76
C VAL A 11 6.75 -2.39 5.37
N MET A 12 7.79 -1.74 4.87
CA MET A 12 7.80 -1.16 3.52
C MET A 12 8.43 -2.12 2.51
N LEU A 13 7.78 -2.31 1.37
CA LEU A 13 8.25 -3.13 0.26
C LEU A 13 8.31 -2.30 -1.03
N LYS A 14 9.27 -2.61 -1.90
CA LYS A 14 9.40 -2.00 -3.23
C LYS A 14 9.48 -3.11 -4.28
N ALA A 15 8.65 -3.01 -5.31
CA ALA A 15 8.70 -3.86 -6.49
C ALA A 15 9.27 -3.07 -7.68
N ASP A 16 10.31 -3.60 -8.34
CA ASP A 16 10.98 -2.94 -9.46
C ASP A 16 10.47 -3.48 -10.80
N LYS A 17 9.73 -2.64 -11.54
CA LYS A 17 9.15 -2.98 -12.85
C LYS A 17 10.04 -2.60 -14.05
N THR A 18 11.25 -2.06 -13.85
CA THR A 18 12.10 -1.56 -14.96
C THR A 18 12.39 -2.61 -16.03
N LYS A 19 12.49 -3.89 -15.67
CA LYS A 19 12.75 -4.99 -16.62
C LYS A 19 11.49 -5.71 -17.12
N ASN A 20 10.30 -5.15 -16.88
CA ASN A 20 9.00 -5.78 -17.18
C ASN A 20 8.88 -7.23 -16.69
N PRO A 21 9.16 -7.51 -15.41
CA PRO A 21 8.95 -8.84 -14.85
C PRO A 21 7.45 -9.21 -14.88
N PRO A 22 7.07 -10.39 -15.43
CA PRO A 22 5.68 -10.79 -15.58
C PRO A 22 4.93 -10.90 -14.25
N GLU A 23 5.63 -11.28 -13.17
CA GLU A 23 5.04 -11.40 -11.84
C GLU A 23 4.53 -10.07 -11.26
N ILE A 24 5.16 -8.95 -11.61
CA ILE A 24 4.69 -7.62 -11.18
C ILE A 24 3.44 -7.23 -11.96
N ASP A 25 3.38 -7.55 -13.25
CA ASP A 25 2.19 -7.32 -14.07
C ASP A 25 0.99 -8.11 -13.52
N GLU A 26 1.18 -9.38 -13.18
CA GLU A 26 0.13 -10.20 -12.56
C GLU A 26 -0.32 -9.62 -11.21
N LEU A 27 0.61 -9.13 -10.39
CA LEU A 27 0.29 -8.49 -9.12
C LEU A 27 -0.53 -7.21 -9.34
N LEU A 28 -0.14 -6.36 -10.28
CA LEU A 28 -0.88 -5.12 -10.60
C LEU A 28 -2.31 -5.44 -11.07
N LEU A 29 -2.48 -6.46 -11.92
CA LEU A 29 -3.81 -6.91 -12.33
C LEU A 29 -4.66 -7.38 -11.14
N LYS A 30 -4.09 -8.18 -10.23
CA LYS A 30 -4.77 -8.65 -9.02
C LYS A 30 -5.16 -7.52 -8.07
N LEU A 31 -4.35 -6.45 -8.04
CA LEU A 31 -4.60 -5.25 -7.24
C LEU A 31 -5.57 -4.26 -7.91
N GLY A 32 -6.17 -4.62 -9.04
CA GLY A 32 -7.16 -3.78 -9.72
C GLY A 32 -6.56 -2.69 -10.60
N ASN A 33 -5.30 -2.82 -11.03
CA ASN A 33 -4.65 -1.93 -11.97
C ASN A 33 -4.58 -2.59 -13.37
N PRO A 34 -5.64 -2.53 -14.19
CA PRO A 34 -5.71 -3.20 -15.48
C PRO A 34 -4.72 -2.63 -16.51
N THR A 35 -4.33 -1.36 -16.35
CA THR A 35 -3.38 -0.67 -17.24
C THR A 35 -1.92 -0.99 -16.89
N ARG A 36 -1.68 -1.62 -15.73
CA ARG A 36 -0.35 -1.99 -15.21
C ARG A 36 0.58 -0.79 -15.10
N GLN A 37 0.00 0.39 -14.88
CA GLN A 37 0.72 1.65 -14.80
C GLN A 37 1.38 1.83 -13.44
N ILE A 38 2.55 2.46 -13.45
CA ILE A 38 3.29 2.90 -12.26
C ILE A 38 3.41 4.44 -12.30
N PRO A 39 3.58 5.12 -11.15
CA PRO A 39 3.66 4.56 -9.79
C PRO A 39 2.32 3.99 -9.30
N PHE A 40 2.39 2.92 -8.51
CA PHE A 40 1.22 2.26 -7.92
C PHE A 40 1.57 1.79 -6.51
N TYR A 41 0.65 1.98 -5.58
CA TYR A 41 0.88 1.67 -4.18
C TYR A 41 -0.31 0.91 -3.60
N ALA A 42 -0.01 -0.02 -2.69
CA ALA A 42 -1.00 -0.79 -1.97
C ALA A 42 -0.58 -0.90 -0.51
N ILE A 43 -1.52 -0.62 0.40
CA ILE A 43 -1.35 -0.81 1.83
C ILE A 43 -2.14 -2.05 2.20
N PHE A 44 -1.48 -3.03 2.83
CA PHE A 44 -2.09 -4.26 3.31
C PHE A 44 -2.27 -4.15 4.83
N PRO A 45 -3.46 -3.80 5.34
CA PRO A 45 -3.61 -3.56 6.77
C PRO A 45 -3.63 -4.87 7.55
N ALA A 46 -3.18 -4.83 8.80
CA ALA A 46 -3.26 -5.94 9.74
C ALA A 46 -4.71 -6.48 9.83
N GLY A 47 -4.87 -7.80 9.93
CA GLY A 47 -6.18 -8.48 9.99
C GLY A 47 -7.00 -8.48 8.69
N ARG A 48 -6.60 -7.71 7.66
CA ARG A 48 -7.34 -7.61 6.38
C ARG A 48 -6.43 -7.56 5.16
N ALA A 49 -5.38 -8.39 5.14
CA ALA A 49 -4.42 -8.48 4.04
C ALA A 49 -5.07 -8.75 2.67
N ASN A 50 -6.20 -9.46 2.62
CA ASN A 50 -6.90 -9.75 1.36
C ASN A 50 -7.73 -8.55 0.82
N ARG A 51 -7.77 -7.43 1.56
CA ARG A 51 -8.49 -6.21 1.20
C ARG A 51 -7.56 -4.99 1.28
N PRO A 52 -6.58 -4.89 0.37
CA PRO A 52 -5.63 -3.80 0.38
C PRO A 52 -6.32 -2.46 0.08
N ILE A 53 -5.78 -1.39 0.67
CA ILE A 53 -6.11 -0.01 0.28
C ILE A 53 -5.17 0.36 -0.87
N VAL A 54 -5.74 0.53 -2.05
CA VAL A 54 -4.98 0.90 -3.26
C VAL A 54 -4.91 2.41 -3.40
N MET A 55 -3.79 2.87 -3.93
CA MET A 55 -3.49 4.27 -4.19
C MET A 55 -2.94 4.36 -5.62
N ASP A 56 -3.82 4.69 -6.55
CA ASP A 56 -3.52 4.82 -7.97
C ASP A 56 -3.20 6.28 -8.34
N GLY A 57 -2.16 6.44 -9.16
CA GLY A 57 -1.77 7.74 -9.70
C GLY A 57 -0.57 8.40 -9.02
N LEU A 58 -0.34 9.64 -9.44
CA LEU A 58 0.84 10.42 -9.04
C LEU A 58 0.54 11.22 -7.78
N TYR A 59 1.29 10.95 -6.72
CA TYR A 59 1.24 11.72 -5.47
C TYR A 59 2.42 12.67 -5.43
N ALA A 60 2.15 13.97 -5.35
CA ALA A 60 3.16 15.02 -5.30
C ALA A 60 3.64 15.34 -3.88
N SER A 61 2.94 14.87 -2.84
CA SER A 61 3.33 15.06 -1.44
C SER A 61 3.22 13.77 -0.63
N PRO A 62 4.01 13.65 0.45
CA PRO A 62 3.91 12.52 1.38
C PRO A 62 2.58 12.45 2.14
N ASP A 63 1.89 13.58 2.34
CA ASP A 63 0.73 13.69 3.25
C ASP A 63 -0.41 12.73 2.89
N ALA A 64 -0.64 12.49 1.60
CA ALA A 64 -1.63 11.53 1.13
C ALA A 64 -1.30 10.10 1.58
N PHE A 65 -0.02 9.72 1.58
CA PHE A 65 0.43 8.43 2.11
C PHE A 65 0.29 8.36 3.62
N ILE A 66 0.70 9.40 4.34
CA ILE A 66 0.64 9.43 5.80
C ILE A 66 -0.80 9.20 6.25
N LYS A 67 -1.74 9.97 5.68
CA LYS A 67 -3.16 9.86 6.01
C LYS A 67 -3.71 8.46 5.74
N LYS A 68 -3.32 7.83 4.62
CA LYS A 68 -3.77 6.47 4.29
C LYS A 68 -3.19 5.41 5.22
N LEU A 69 -1.94 5.57 5.66
CA LEU A 69 -1.34 4.71 6.66
C LEU A 69 -2.00 4.87 8.03
N GLU A 70 -2.34 6.10 8.44
CA GLU A 70 -3.09 6.39 9.66
C GLU A 70 -4.49 5.76 9.62
N GLU A 71 -5.23 5.90 8.51
CA GLU A 71 -6.52 5.23 8.29
C GLU A 71 -6.40 3.69 8.36
N ALA A 72 -5.29 3.15 7.84
CA ALA A 72 -5.03 1.71 7.84
C ALA A 72 -4.78 1.17 9.26
N ALA A 73 -3.96 1.88 10.05
CA ALA A 73 -3.60 1.53 11.43
C ALA A 73 -4.78 1.72 12.40
N ALA A 74 -5.55 2.80 12.27
CA ALA A 74 -6.70 3.06 13.14
C ALA A 74 -7.82 2.01 13.00
N SER A 75 -7.94 1.37 11.83
CA SER A 75 -8.93 0.32 11.60
C SER A 75 -8.63 -0.98 12.35
N GLU A 76 -7.41 -1.20 12.84
CA GLU A 76 -7.07 -2.34 13.69
C GLU A 76 -7.62 -2.15 15.11
N ALA A 77 -7.49 -0.93 15.67
CA ALA A 77 -7.92 -0.59 17.03
C ALA A 77 -9.44 -0.75 17.28
N VAL A 78 -10.24 -0.90 16.22
CA VAL A 78 -11.70 -1.12 16.29
C VAL A 78 -12.07 -2.60 16.26
N VAL A 79 -11.19 -3.48 15.77
CA VAL A 79 -11.46 -4.93 15.66
C VAL A 79 -11.13 -5.68 16.95
N ASP A 80 -10.31 -5.09 17.83
CA ASP A 80 -9.92 -5.65 19.13
C ASP A 80 -10.77 -5.09 20.32
N ARG A 81 -12.04 -4.77 20.08
CA ARG A 81 -13.01 -4.32 21.13
C ARG A 81 -14.30 -5.12 21.11
#